data_AF-A0A972CH60-F1
#
_entry.id   AF-A0A972CH60-F1
#
_cell.length_a   1.000
_cell.length_b   1.000
_cell.length_c   1.000
_cell.angle_alpha   90.00
_cell.angle_beta   90.00
_cell.angle_gamma   90.00
#
_symmetry.space_group_name_H-M   'P 1'
#
loop_
_entity.id
_entity.type
_entity.pdbx_description
1 polymer ?
#
loop_
_entity_poly.entity_id
_entity_poly.type
_entity_poly.pdbx_seq_one_letter_code
_entity_poly.pdbx_strand_id
1 'polypeptide(L)' 'GTTVPGGLTYRESNLALEMVALTGKLISADFVEVNPLIDNQNQTAKTAVTLIGSLMGEWLI' A
#
# COMPACT_ATOMS: atom_id res chain seq x y z
N GLY A 1 -1.83 -15.15 -0.33
CA GLY A 1 -0.47 -14.65 -0.07
C GLY A 1 0.58 -15.55 -0.69
N THR A 2 0.83 -15.39 -1.98
CA THR A 2 1.92 -16.07 -2.70
C THR A 2 3.10 -15.10 -2.81
N THR A 3 4.22 -15.38 -2.14
CA THR A 3 5.37 -14.49 -2.12
C THR A 3 6.27 -14.73 -3.33
N VAL A 4 6.64 -13.65 -4.03
CA VAL A 4 7.55 -13.68 -5.20
C VAL A 4 8.70 -12.71 -4.95
N PRO A 5 9.96 -13.14 -5.14
CA PRO A 5 11.12 -12.26 -4.96
C PRO A 5 11.18 -11.17 -6.05
N GLY A 6 11.73 -10.00 -5.70
CA GLY A 6 11.90 -8.87 -6.62
C GLY A 6 10.68 -7.95 -6.75
N GLY A 7 9.82 -7.89 -5.73
CA GLY A 7 8.70 -6.95 -5.67
C GLY A 7 9.12 -5.51 -5.36
N LEU A 8 8.12 -4.61 -5.39
CA LEU A 8 8.31 -3.20 -5.04
C LEU A 8 8.73 -3.03 -3.58
N THR A 9 9.59 -2.06 -3.33
CA THR A 9 9.86 -1.58 -1.98
C THR A 9 8.68 -0.76 -1.45
N TYR A 10 8.66 -0.55 -0.13
CA TYR A 10 7.67 0.31 0.52
C TYR A 10 7.64 1.73 -0.09
N ARG A 11 8.82 2.33 -0.28
CA ARG A 11 8.93 3.72 -0.76
C ARG A 11 8.47 3.88 -2.20
N GLU A 12 8.78 2.90 -3.06
CA GLU A 12 8.28 2.88 -4.44
C GLU A 12 6.76 2.75 -4.50
N SER A 13 6.19 1.85 -3.68
CA SER A 13 4.74 1.67 -3.60
C SER A 13 4.04 2.93 -3.08
N ASN A 14 4.62 3.56 -2.06
CA ASN A 14 4.11 4.80 -1.47
C ASN A 14 4.08 5.94 -2.50
N LEU A 15 5.20 6.18 -3.19
CA LEU A 15 5.29 7.22 -4.21
C LEU A 15 4.32 6.97 -5.38
N ALA A 16 4.17 5.71 -5.80
CA ALA A 16 3.21 5.36 -6.84
C ALA A 16 1.76 5.73 -6.45
N LEU A 17 1.36 5.47 -5.20
CA LEU A 17 0.02 5.82 -4.72
C LEU A 17 -0.18 7.32 -4.54
N GLU A 18 0.86 8.05 -4.11
CA GLU A 18 0.82 9.52 -4.09
C GLU A 18 0.63 10.10 -5.49
N MET A 19 1.35 9.57 -6.49
CA MET A 19 1.17 9.97 -7.89
C MET A 19 -0.25 9.70 -8.40
N VAL A 20 -0.83 8.54 -8.04
CA VAL A 20 -2.23 8.22 -8.38
C VAL A 20 -3.20 9.19 -7.68
N ALA A 21 -3.01 9.46 -6.39
CA ALA A 21 -3.84 10.38 -5.62
C ALA A 21 -3.82 11.80 -6.22
N LEU A 22 -2.64 12.30 -6.59
CA LEU A 22 -2.44 13.61 -7.21
C LEU A 22 -3.17 13.79 -8.55
N THR A 23 -3.54 12.70 -9.24
CA THR A 23 -4.33 12.82 -10.47
C THR A 23 -5.75 13.35 -10.22
N GLY A 24 -6.29 13.17 -9.01
CA GLY A 24 -7.70 13.48 -8.69
C GLY A 24 -8.73 12.63 -9.45
N LYS A 25 -8.30 11.53 -10.07
CA LYS A 25 -9.15 10.68 -10.94
C LYS A 25 -9.51 9.32 -10.31
N LEU A 26 -8.97 9.00 -9.14
CA LEU A 26 -9.27 7.75 -8.46
C LEU A 26 -10.73 7.74 -7.96
N ILE A 27 -11.50 6.73 -8.34
CA ILE A 27 -12.90 6.56 -7.94
C ILE A 27 -13.05 5.42 -6.91
N SER A 28 -12.23 4.37 -7.04
CA SER A 28 -12.26 3.19 -6.17
C SER A 28 -10.91 2.47 -6.19
N ALA A 29 -10.60 1.71 -5.15
CA ALA A 29 -9.39 0.89 -5.04
C ALA A 29 -9.63 -0.30 -4.09
N ASP A 30 -9.06 -1.46 -4.44
CA ASP A 30 -9.11 -2.68 -3.62
C ASP A 30 -7.72 -3.06 -3.13
N PHE A 31 -7.59 -3.34 -1.83
CA PHE A 31 -6.36 -3.81 -1.20
C PHE A 31 -6.54 -5.26 -0.78
N VAL A 32 -5.91 -6.17 -1.51
CA VAL A 32 -6.11 -7.62 -1.40
C VAL A 32 -4.83 -8.34 -0.97
N GLU A 33 -4.92 -9.66 -0.78
CA GLU A 33 -3.79 -10.58 -0.51
C GLU A 33 -3.04 -10.38 0.81
N VAL A 34 -3.55 -9.57 1.74
CA VAL A 34 -3.08 -9.58 3.14
C VAL A 34 -3.47 -10.90 3.79
N ASN A 35 -2.48 -11.67 4.25
CA ASN A 35 -2.71 -12.95 4.92
C ASN A 35 -2.10 -12.95 6.34
N PRO A 36 -2.92 -12.75 7.40
CA PRO A 36 -2.44 -12.68 8.78
C PRO A 36 -1.71 -13.94 9.27
N LEU A 37 -1.99 -15.11 8.70
CA LEU A 37 -1.40 -16.38 9.14
C LEU A 37 0.09 -16.50 8.81
N ILE A 38 0.55 -15.77 7.79
CA ILE A 38 1.95 -15.75 7.35
C ILE A 38 2.59 -14.38 7.56
N ASP A 39 1.87 -13.45 8.20
CA ASP A 39 2.34 -12.10 8.47
C ASP A 39 3.13 -12.07 9.79
N ASN A 40 4.15 -11.22 9.86
CA ASN A 40 4.94 -11.03 11.06
C ASN A 40 4.44 -9.81 11.83
N GLN A 41 3.76 -10.03 12.96
CA GLN A 41 3.27 -8.94 13.84
C GLN A 41 2.41 -7.90 13.12
N ASN A 42 1.57 -8.36 12.19
CA ASN A 42 0.72 -7.52 11.33
C ASN A 42 1.51 -6.50 10.50
N GLN A 43 2.77 -6.78 10.17
CA GLN A 43 3.60 -5.85 9.41
C GLN A 43 2.99 -5.56 8.04
N THR A 44 2.55 -6.59 7.32
CA THR A 44 1.92 -6.46 6.01
C THR A 44 0.60 -5.68 6.11
N ALA A 45 -0.21 -5.97 7.12
CA ALA A 45 -1.45 -5.24 7.37
C ALA A 45 -1.20 -3.75 7.69
N LYS A 46 -0.20 -3.44 8.53
CA LYS A 46 0.20 -2.05 8.83
C LYS A 46 0.68 -1.33 7.58
N THR A 47 1.51 -1.98 6.77
CA THR A 47 1.96 -1.43 5.49
C THR A 47 0.79 -1.13 4.55
N ALA A 48 -0.18 -2.05 4.44
CA ALA A 48 -1.38 -1.82 3.64
C ALA A 48 -2.16 -0.58 4.13
N VAL A 49 -2.36 -0.44 5.44
CA VAL A 49 -3.02 0.74 6.02
C VAL A 49 -2.27 2.03 5.70
N THR A 50 -0.95 2.06 5.83
CA THR A 50 -0.17 3.27 5.53
C THR A 50 -0.24 3.63 4.04
N LEU A 51 -0.17 2.64 3.15
CA LEU A 51 -0.30 2.84 1.71
C LEU A 51 -1.70 3.36 1.31
N ILE A 52 -2.76 2.87 1.97
CA ILE A 52 -4.12 3.41 1.82
C ILE A 52 -4.14 4.88 2.23
N GLY A 53 -3.50 5.25 3.36
CA GLY A 53 -3.36 6.64 3.78
C GLY A 53 -2.76 7.53 2.69
N SER A 54 -1.64 7.11 2.09
CA SER A 54 -1.01 7.85 0.99
C SER A 54 -1.91 8.03 -0.23
N LEU A 55 -2.70 7.00 -0.57
CA LEU A 55 -3.69 7.06 -1.66
C LEU A 55 -4.86 8.01 -1.34
N MET A 56 -5.19 8.17 -0.06
CA MET A 56 -6.23 9.09 0.43
C MET A 56 -5.70 10.52 0.66
N GLY A 57 -4.42 10.78 0.38
CA GLY A 57 -3.80 12.11 0.53
C GLY A 57 -3.18 12.38 1.91
N GLU A 58 -3.01 11.36 2.75
CA GLU A 58 -2.19 11.48 3.96
C GLU A 58 -0.71 11.47 3.58
N TRP A 59 -0.10 12.65 3.57
CA TRP A 59 1.33 12.81 3.33
C TRP A 59 2.02 13.23 4.64
N LEU A 60 3.22 12.69 4.86
CA LEU A 60 4.07 13.12 5.97
C LEU A 60 4.57 14.55 5.67
N ILE A 61 3.96 15.55 6.29
CA ILE A 61 4.41 16.96 6.29
C ILE A 61 5.41 17.15 7.42
#